data_AF-A0A0G1N6R0-F1
#
_entry.id   AF-A0A0G1N6R0-F1
#
_cell.length_a   1.000
_cell.length_b   1.000
_cell.length_c   1.000
_cell.angle_alpha   90.00
_cell.angle_beta   90.00
_cell.angle_gamma   90.00
#
_symmetry.space_group_name_H-M   'P 1'
#
loop_
_entity.id
_entity.type
_entity.pdbx_description
1 polymer ?
#
loop_
_entity_poly.entity_id
_entity_poly.type
_entity_poly.pdbx_seq_one_letter_code
_entity_poly.pdbx_strand_id
1 'polypeptide(L)' 'KGDIKTTKSFNKIELVYYEACLDKTDARKRELQLKTGFGRGYVNKRLENFLEDKRA' A
#
# COMPACT_ATOMS: atom_id res chain seq x y z
N LYS A 1 -0.84 -3.89 -19.85
CA LYS A 1 -0.10 -2.61 -20.01
C LYS A 1 -1.02 -1.54 -19.44
N GLY A 2 -0.68 -0.86 -18.33
CA GLY A 2 -1.62 0.03 -17.66
C GLY A 2 -2.02 1.23 -18.53
N ASP A 3 -3.32 1.45 -18.72
CA ASP A 3 -3.89 2.53 -19.54
C ASP A 3 -3.81 3.92 -18.90
N ILE A 4 -3.54 4.00 -17.59
CA ILE A 4 -3.50 5.24 -16.82
C ILE A 4 -2.06 5.73 -16.68
N LYS A 5 -1.80 7.02 -16.94
CA LYS A 5 -0.46 7.64 -16.89
C LYS A 5 0.32 7.30 -15.61
N THR A 6 -0.37 7.25 -14.47
CA THR A 6 0.24 6.99 -13.15
C THR A 6 0.61 5.53 -12.92
N THR A 7 -0.14 4.57 -13.47
CA THR A 7 0.13 3.13 -13.28
C THR A 7 0.92 2.52 -14.44
N LYS A 8 1.12 3.27 -15.52
CA LYS A 8 1.79 2.83 -16.75
C LYS A 8 3.23 2.35 -16.54
N SER A 9 3.94 2.89 -15.56
CA SER A 9 5.33 2.52 -15.25
C SER A 9 5.46 1.28 -14.37
N PHE A 10 4.36 0.73 -13.84
CA PHE A 10 4.37 -0.43 -12.98
C PHE A 10 4.13 -1.70 -13.83
N ASN A 11 5.22 -2.33 -14.29
CA ASN A 11 5.14 -3.50 -15.18
C ASN A 11 4.55 -4.74 -14.48
N LYS A 12 4.86 -4.95 -13.20
CA LYS A 12 4.33 -6.05 -12.38
C LYS A 12 4.01 -5.52 -10.99
N ILE A 13 2.76 -5.69 -10.57
CA ILE A 13 2.28 -5.31 -9.24
C ILE A 13 2.11 -6.61 -8.44
N GLU A 14 2.81 -6.71 -7.31
CA GLU A 14 2.70 -7.83 -6.37
C GLU A 14 1.88 -7.37 -5.17
N LEU A 15 0.84 -8.13 -4.80
CA LEU A 15 0.05 -7.86 -3.61
C LEU A 15 0.77 -8.43 -2.38
N VAL A 16 1.39 -7.56 -1.59
CA VAL A 16 2.19 -7.94 -0.41
C VAL A 16 1.42 -7.79 0.89
N TYR A 17 0.37 -6.96 0.87
CA TYR A 17 -0.40 -6.60 2.05
C TYR A 17 -1.74 -5.98 1.66
N TYR A 18 -2.80 -6.35 2.35
CA TYR A 18 -4.12 -5.73 2.21
C TYR A 18 -4.85 -5.69 3.56
N GLU A 19 -5.74 -4.71 3.72
CA GLU A 19 -6.72 -4.63 4.81
C GLU A 19 -8.10 -4.52 4.21
N ALA A 20 -9.10 -5.13 4.86
CA ALA A 20 -10.49 -5.05 4.46
C ALA A 20 -11.32 -4.43 5.59
N CYS A 21 -12.27 -3.57 5.24
CA CYS A 21 -13.26 -3.01 6.15
C CYS A 21 -14.66 -3.38 5.65
N LEU A 22 -15.59 -3.66 6.58
CA LEU A 22 -16.99 -3.95 6.25
C LEU A 22 -17.74 -2.70 5.82
N ASP A 23 -17.44 -1.56 6.44
CA ASP A 23 -18.02 -0.26 6.09
C ASP A 23 -17.12 0.51 5.11
N LYS A 24 -17.77 1.16 4.12
CA LYS A 24 -17.10 1.94 3.07
C LYS A 24 -16.48 3.23 3.60
N THR A 25 -17.12 3.87 4.57
CA THR A 25 -16.64 5.11 5.19
C THR A 25 -15.37 4.84 6.00
N ASP A 26 -15.35 3.75 6.75
CA ASP A 26 -14.18 3.32 7.52
C ASP A 26 -13.04 2.88 6.60
N ALA A 27 -13.34 2.16 5.50
CA ALA A 27 -12.35 1.85 4.47
C ALA A 27 -11.69 3.12 3.92
N ARG A 28 -12.49 4.16 3.63
CA ARG A 28 -12.00 5.44 3.12
C ARG A 28 -11.14 6.19 4.14
N LYS A 29 -11.58 6.26 5.40
CA LYS A 29 -10.81 6.88 6.49
C LYS A 29 -9.46 6.19 6.66
N ARG A 30 -9.46 4.85 6.64
CA ARG A 30 -8.23 4.04 6.73
C ARG A 30 -7.30 4.29 5.55
N GLU A 31 -7.83 4.31 4.33
CA GLU A 31 -7.03 4.61 3.13
C GLU A 31 -6.35 5.98 3.22
N LEU A 32 -7.10 7.02 3.60
CA LEU A 32 -6.57 8.38 3.76
C LEU A 32 -5.50 8.43 4.86
N GLN A 33 -5.74 7.77 5.99
CA GLN A 33 -4.76 7.67 7.08
C GLN A 33 -3.46 7.02 6.61
N LEU A 34 -3.54 5.87 5.91
CA LEU A 34 -2.36 5.15 5.41
C LEU A 34 -1.57 5.95 4.37
N LYS A 35 -2.22 6.86 3.64
CA LYS A 35 -1.57 7.76 2.67
C LYS A 35 -0.80 8.92 3.31
N THR A 36 -1.01 9.21 4.60
CA THR A 36 -0.25 10.22 5.36
C THR A 36 1.21 9.80 5.61
N GLY A 37 2.09 10.73 6.00
CA GLY A 37 3.48 10.40 6.37
C GLY A 37 3.57 9.36 7.49
N PHE A 38 2.81 9.55 8.58
CA PHE A 38 2.74 8.59 9.69
C PHE A 38 2.12 7.26 9.25
N GLY A 39 1.08 7.29 8.41
CA GLY A 39 0.46 6.11 7.85
C GLY A 39 1.41 5.25 7.02
N ARG A 40 2.23 5.89 6.17
CA ARG A 40 3.28 5.19 5.41
C ARG A 40 4.34 4.58 6.33
N GLY A 41 4.73 5.30 7.39
CA GLY A 41 5.64 4.77 8.41
C GLY A 41 5.08 3.53 9.11
N TYR A 42 3.78 3.53 9.43
CA TYR A 42 3.09 2.37 9.99
C TYR A 42 3.09 1.17 9.02
N VAL A 43 2.80 1.37 7.73
CA VAL A 43 2.83 0.30 6.73
C VAL A 43 4.25 -0.26 6.57
N ASN A 44 5.26 0.62 6.49
CA ASN A 44 6.66 0.20 6.38
C ASN A 44 7.11 -0.64 7.58
N LYS A 45 6.71 -0.25 8.80
CA LYS A 45 7.00 -1.04 10.00
C LYS A 45 6.27 -2.38 9.98
N ARG A 46 5.01 -2.41 9.57
CA ARG A 46 4.26 -3.67 9.43
C ARG A 46 4.87 -4.62 8.39
N LEU A 47 5.54 -4.08 7.37
CA LEU A 47 6.20 -4.84 6.31
C LEU A 47 7.73 -4.88 6.45
N GLU A 48 8.28 -4.64 7.65
CA GLU A 48 9.73 -4.53 7.86
C GLU A 48 10.50 -5.71 7.27
N ASN A 49 10.16 -6.94 7.68
CA ASN A 49 10.82 -8.15 7.22
C ASN A 49 10.72 -8.37 5.70
N PHE A 50 9.55 -8.07 5.12
CA PHE A 50 9.34 -8.20 3.68
C PHE A 50 10.16 -7.17 2.89
N LEU A 51 10.25 -5.94 3.39
CA LEU A 51 11.00 -4.86 2.75
C LEU A 51 12.51 -5.02 2.94
N GLU A 52 12.95 -5.63 4.05
CA GLU A 52 14.36 -5.96 4.29
C GLU A 52 14.84 -7.08 3.36
N ASP A 53 14.05 -8.15 3.19
CA ASP A 53 14.34 -9.25 2.24
C ASP A 53 14.50 -8.75 0.80
N LYS A 54 13.63 -7.84 0.35
CA LYS A 54 13.70 -7.25 -1.01
C LYS A 54 14.86 -6.26 -1.21
N ARG A 55 15.55 -5.84 -0.14
CA ARG A 55 16.69 -4.91 -0.21
C ARG A 55 18.04 -5.63 -0.22
N ALA A 56 18.08 -6.89 0.21
CA ALA A 56 19.24 -7.77 0.11
C ALA A 56 19.48 -8.19 -1.35
#